data_AF-A0A836UK98-F1
#
_entry.id   AF-A0A836UK98-F1
#
_cell.length_a   1.000
_cell.length_b   1.000
_cell.length_c   1.000
_cell.angle_alpha   90.00
_cell.angle_beta   90.00
_cell.angle_gamma   90.00
#
_symmetry.space_group_name_H-M   'P 1'
#
loop_
_entity.id
_entity.type
_entity.pdbx_description
1 polymer ?
#
loop_
_entity_poly.entity_id
_entity_poly.type
_entity_poly.pdbx_seq_one_letter_code
_entity_poly.pdbx_strand_id
1 'polypeptide(L)' 'MGKLRKKLSAPGLLATVRKSFRSIVDSRREGSPISLADALMSGLAVFSLKYPSLLQFDRQRDDPAEAHNLRTLSSTR' A
#
# COMPACT_ATOMS: atom_id res chain seq x y z
N MET A 1 -28.44 -2.01 10.41
CA MET A 1 -27.15 -1.58 9.81
C MET A 1 -27.40 -0.65 8.64
N GLY A 2 -26.93 0.59 8.72
CA GLY A 2 -27.14 1.60 7.66
C GLY A 2 -26.41 1.22 6.37
N LYS A 3 -27.08 1.37 5.22
CA LYS A 3 -26.53 1.06 3.89
C LYS A 3 -25.49 2.12 3.52
N LEU A 4 -24.20 1.76 3.57
CA LEU A 4 -23.10 2.64 3.18
C LEU A 4 -23.28 3.13 1.73
N ARG A 5 -23.06 4.43 1.50
CA ARG A 5 -23.23 5.06 0.18
C ARG A 5 -22.21 4.46 -0.80
N LYS A 6 -22.70 3.83 -1.88
CA LYS A 6 -21.88 3.12 -2.88
C LYS A 6 -20.78 3.97 -3.52
N LYS A 7 -21.00 5.29 -3.65
CA LYS A 7 -20.10 6.23 -4.34
C LYS A 7 -19.31 7.17 -3.43
N LEU A 8 -19.59 7.17 -2.11
CA LEU A 8 -18.95 8.07 -1.16
C LEU A 8 -18.83 7.39 0.21
N SER A 9 -18.14 6.25 0.22
CA SER A 9 -17.79 5.51 1.44
C SER A 9 -16.38 4.96 1.30
N ALA A 10 -15.69 4.75 2.42
CA ALA A 10 -14.34 4.19 2.42
C ALA A 10 -14.26 2.84 1.67
N PRO A 11 -15.20 1.88 1.83
CA PRO A 11 -15.19 0.65 1.03
C PRO A 11 -15.35 0.90 -0.48
N GLY A 12 -16.21 1.85 -0.87
CA GLY A 12 -16.40 2.21 -2.28
C GLY A 12 -15.15 2.85 -2.90
N LEU A 13 -14.45 3.69 -2.13
CA LEU A 13 -13.18 4.30 -2.53
C LEU A 13 -12.09 3.23 -2.68
N LEU A 14 -11.91 2.37 -1.68
CA LEU A 14 -10.93 1.29 -1.72
C LEU A 14 -11.17 0.31 -2.88
N ALA A 15 -12.44 0.00 -3.19
CA ALA A 15 -12.79 -0.82 -4.34
C ALA A 15 -12.42 -0.15 -5.67
N THR A 16 -12.61 1.17 -5.78
CA THR A 16 -12.24 1.96 -6.96
C THR A 16 -10.73 2.02 -7.15
N VAL A 17 -9.99 2.23 -6.07
CA VAL A 17 -8.51 2.23 -6.09
C VAL A 17 -7.98 0.85 -6.45
N ARG A 18 -8.49 -0.23 -5.83
CA ARG A 18 -8.12 -1.62 -6.18
C ARG A 18 -8.36 -1.91 -7.66
N LYS A 19 -9.49 -1.45 -8.22
CA LYS A 19 -9.78 -1.60 -9.66
C LYS A 19 -8.72 -0.90 -10.53
N SER A 20 -8.28 0.28 -10.11
CA SER A 20 -7.24 1.05 -10.81
C SER A 20 -5.86 0.37 -10.70
N PHE A 21 -5.52 -0.19 -9.54
CA PHE A 21 -4.26 -0.93 -9.38
C PHE A 21 -4.22 -2.23 -10.19
N ARG A 22 -5.36 -2.90 -10.40
CA ARG A 22 -5.41 -4.09 -11.27
C ARG A 22 -5.15 -3.81 -12.74
N SER A 23 -5.28 -2.57 -13.23
CA SER A 23 -4.97 -2.24 -14.62
C SER A 23 -3.47 -1.98 -14.84
N ILE A 24 -2.67 -1.95 -13.78
CA ILE A 24 -1.22 -1.79 -13.89
C ILE A 24 -0.61 -3.14 -14.26
N VAL A 25 0.15 -3.17 -15.35
CA VAL A 25 0.87 -4.37 -15.79
C VAL A 25 1.91 -4.74 -14.74
N ASP A 26 1.85 -5.99 -14.27
CA ASP A 26 2.82 -6.51 -13.31
C ASP A 26 4.07 -7.02 -14.05
N SER A 27 5.14 -6.24 -14.00
CA SER A 27 6.43 -6.58 -14.60
C SER A 27 7.36 -7.34 -13.64
N ARG A 28 6.87 -7.74 -12.46
CA ARG A 28 7.65 -8.53 -11.49
C ARG A 28 7.75 -9.98 -11.95
N ARG A 29 8.68 -10.73 -11.34
CA ARG A 29 8.90 -12.15 -11.65
C ARG A 29 7.59 -12.94 -11.53
N GLU A 30 7.33 -13.79 -12.53
CA GLU A 30 6.24 -14.77 -12.51
C GLU A 30 6.31 -15.62 -11.23
N GLY A 31 5.14 -15.89 -10.63
CA GLY A 31 5.05 -16.61 -9.36
C GLY A 31 5.26 -15.75 -8.11
N SER A 32 5.18 -14.43 -8.22
CA SER A 32 5.16 -13.54 -7.04
C SER A 32 4.00 -13.94 -6.10
N PRO A 33 4.25 -14.21 -4.81
CA PRO A 33 3.23 -14.76 -3.90
C PRO A 33 2.09 -13.77 -3.57
N ILE A 34 2.29 -12.48 -3.85
CA ILE A 34 1.32 -11.41 -3.64
C ILE A 34 1.11 -10.67 -4.97
N SER A 35 -0.15 -10.53 -5.39
CA SER A 35 -0.49 -9.78 -6.61
C SER A 35 -0.06 -8.32 -6.51
N LEU A 36 0.23 -7.67 -7.65
CA LEU A 36 0.66 -6.27 -7.61
C LEU A 36 -0.42 -5.37 -7.00
N ALA A 37 -1.68 -5.64 -7.33
CA ALA A 37 -2.80 -4.92 -6.77
C ALA A 37 -2.88 -5.05 -5.24
N ASP A 38 -2.65 -6.24 -4.68
CA ASP A 38 -2.66 -6.43 -3.22
C ASP A 38 -1.47 -5.73 -2.56
N ALA A 39 -0.27 -5.80 -3.16
CA ALA A 39 0.90 -5.08 -2.66
C ALA A 39 0.68 -3.56 -2.64
N LEU A 40 0.08 -3.00 -3.70
CA LEU A 40 -0.25 -1.58 -3.78
C LEU A 40 -1.35 -1.18 -2.78
N MET A 41 -2.34 -2.05 -2.53
CA MET A 41 -3.35 -1.83 -1.49
C MET A 41 -2.73 -1.84 -0.08
N SER A 42 -1.75 -2.71 0.18
CA SER A 42 -0.98 -2.68 1.43
C SER A 42 -0.19 -1.37 1.57
N GLY A 43 0.42 -0.87 0.48
CA GLY A 43 1.07 0.44 0.45
C GLY A 43 0.10 1.58 0.76
N LEU A 44 -1.09 1.59 0.15
CA LEU A 44 -2.14 2.56 0.46
C LEU A 44 -2.53 2.55 1.95
N ALA A 45 -2.61 1.37 2.57
CA ALA A 45 -2.92 1.24 3.99
C ALA A 45 -1.82 1.86 4.87
N VAL A 46 -0.55 1.69 4.51
CA VAL A 46 0.58 2.33 5.22
C VAL A 46 0.43 3.86 5.21
N PHE A 47 0.04 4.46 4.09
CA PHE A 47 -0.19 5.91 4.03
C PHE A 47 -1.49 6.35 4.72
N SER A 48 -2.50 5.48 4.76
CA SER A 48 -3.76 5.79 5.43
C SER A 48 -3.69 5.67 6.96
N LEU A 49 -2.74 4.86 7.48
CA LEU A 49 -2.68 4.50 8.90
C LEU A 49 -1.42 5.00 9.61
N LYS A 50 -0.25 4.99 8.96
CA LYS A 50 1.05 5.32 9.58
C LYS A 50 1.61 6.65 9.09
N TYR A 51 1.51 6.93 7.79
CA TYR A 51 2.12 8.11 7.18
C TYR A 51 1.13 8.87 6.31
N PRO A 52 0.48 9.95 6.79
CA PRO A 52 -0.57 10.66 6.05
C PRO A 52 -0.13 11.29 4.72
N SER A 53 1.16 11.21 4.34
CA SER A 53 1.64 11.56 3.01
C SER A 53 2.93 10.82 2.64
N LEU A 54 3.23 10.74 1.33
CA LEU A 54 4.52 10.29 0.83
C LEU A 54 5.68 11.13 1.38
N LEU A 55 5.49 12.45 1.49
CA LEU A 55 6.50 13.36 2.04
C LEU A 55 6.82 13.06 3.51
N GLN A 56 5.83 12.66 4.31
CA GLN A 56 6.09 12.26 5.70
C GLN A 56 6.79 10.90 5.77
N PHE A 57 6.39 9.95 4.93
CA PHE A 57 7.10 8.67 4.82
C PHE A 57 8.58 8.89 4.46
N ASP A 58 8.86 9.73 3.46
CA ASP A 58 10.23 10.02 3.04
C ASP A 58 11.06 10.70 4.12
N ARG A 59 10.45 11.54 4.97
CA ARG A 59 11.16 12.11 6.13
C ARG A 59 11.41 11.08 7.23
N GLN A 60 10.49 10.14 7.44
CA GLN A 60 10.60 9.16 8.50
C GLN A 60 11.49 7.97 8.13
N ARG A 61 11.58 7.59 6.86
CA ARG A 61 12.38 6.43 6.45
C ARG A 61 13.88 6.61 6.73
N ASP A 62 14.33 7.85 6.88
CA ASP A 62 15.72 8.20 7.22
C ASP A 62 15.97 8.18 8.74
N ASP A 63 14.94 8.00 9.56
CA ASP A 63 15.10 7.72 10.99
C ASP A 63 15.93 6.44 11.18
N PRO A 64 16.97 6.45 12.03
CA PRO A 64 17.88 5.31 12.15
C PRO A 64 17.19 3.98 12.49
N ALA A 65 16.13 3.99 13.30
CA ALA A 65 15.42 2.79 13.69
C ALA A 65 14.55 2.26 12.54
N GLU A 66 13.79 3.14 11.87
CA GLU A 66 13.00 2.75 10.69
C GLU A 66 13.89 2.30 9.54
N ALA A 67 14.99 3.00 9.27
CA ALA A 67 15.98 2.63 8.25
C ALA A 67 16.60 1.26 8.54
N HIS A 68 16.97 0.98 9.79
CA HIS A 68 17.47 -0.33 10.19
C HIS A 68 16.42 -1.43 9.96
N ASN A 69 15.17 -1.21 10.39
CA ASN A 69 14.08 -2.17 10.22
C ASN A 69 13.81 -2.50 8.74
N LEU A 70 13.71 -1.47 7.89
CA LEU A 70 13.46 -1.64 6.45
C LEU A 70 14.60 -2.40 5.75
N ARG A 71 15.86 -2.16 6.13
CA ARG A 71 17.03 -2.88 5.61
C ARG A 71 17.02 -4.34 6.04
N THR A 72 16.75 -4.63 7.31
CA THR A 72 16.69 -6.00 7.82
C THR A 72 15.59 -6.82 7.13
N LEU A 73 14.41 -6.24 6.95
CA LEU A 73 13.28 -6.89 6.28
C LEU A 73 13.52 -7.16 4.79
N SER A 74 14.23 -6.26 4.10
CA SER A 74 14.53 -6.40 2.66
C SER A 74 15.75 -7.27 2.37
N SER A 75 16.67 -7.42 3.33
CA SER A 75 17.85 -8.29 3.21
C SER A 75 17.56 -9.76 3.48
N THR A 76 16.41 -10.11 4.05
CA THR A 76 16.07 -11.50 4.43
C THR A 76 15.41 -12.27 3.27
N ARG A 77 15.93 -12.12 2.05
CA ARG A 77 15.36 -12.76 0.85
C ARG A 77 16.33 -13.71 0.18
#